data_AF-A0A137QC62-F1
#
_entry.id   AF-A0A137QC62-F1
#
_cell.length_a   1.000
_cell.length_b   1.000
_cell.length_c   1.000
_cell.angle_alpha   90.00
_cell.angle_beta   90.00
_cell.angle_gamma   90.00
#
_symmetry.space_group_name_H-M   'P 1'
#
loop_
_entity.id
_entity.type
_entity.pdbx_description
1 polymer ?
#
loop_
_entity_poly.entity_id
_entity_poly.type
_entity_poly.pdbx_seq_one_letter_code
_entity_poly.pdbx_strand_id
1 'polypeptide(L)'
;MREQFRLLFIEPFVRRRIRNGSKAWVITLDGLDECGEDQQTKRHSDDIQRDIVELINGFAAQNLSVPLVWIIASRPEAHLKAVFTQGNVQDNIFEVEVPVDSPEACQDVEKYLDAEFKRIRERYPDHISESSWPTRSQFEKIAQASSGLFAFAAVIIRFIDDPVVRNPVEQLKWVMQAITKLLRSRNHLKNPLAALDALYTVILSRIPADSYEVARQILGASMYLDRKKVLRGGWNLALICNAYSIEKATAITALSYLHSVIKFQPEARFGNPRPTCYHTSFRDFLQDHVRSCGYLIEPAVVGSDIICHVVSWIKDMYSRESKP
;
A
#
# COMPACT_ATOMS: atom_id res chain seq x y z
N MET A 1 -1.43 -22.52 13.96
CA MET A 1 -1.99 -21.39 14.74
C MET A 1 -2.20 -21.70 16.22
N ARG A 2 -3.13 -22.59 16.62
CA ARG A 2 -3.39 -22.86 18.06
C ARG A 2 -2.16 -23.24 18.87
N GLU A 3 -1.32 -24.13 18.34
CA GLU A 3 -0.07 -24.52 19.02
C GLU A 3 0.94 -23.37 19.12
N GLN A 4 1.04 -22.53 18.09
CA GLN A 4 1.89 -21.33 18.14
C GLN A 4 1.37 -20.35 19.20
N PHE A 5 0.06 -20.11 19.25
CA PHE A 5 -0.55 -19.26 20.28
C PHE A 5 -0.28 -19.81 21.69
N ARG A 6 -0.39 -21.13 21.86
CA ARG A 6 -0.08 -21.81 23.13
C ARG A 6 1.38 -21.58 23.54
N LEU A 7 2.33 -21.78 22.62
CA LEU A 7 3.76 -21.60 22.89
C LEU A 7 4.14 -20.14 23.13
N LEU A 8 3.50 -19.19 22.43
CA LEU A 8 3.81 -17.76 22.50
C LEU A 8 3.14 -17.04 23.67
N PHE A 9 1.94 -17.45 24.07
CA PHE A 9 1.15 -16.73 25.07
C PHE A 9 0.79 -17.58 26.29
N ILE A 10 0.24 -18.78 26.10
CA ILE A 10 -0.23 -19.61 27.21
C ILE A 10 0.93 -20.11 28.07
N GLU A 11 1.95 -20.73 27.45
CA GLU A 11 3.13 -21.23 28.15
C GLU A 11 3.86 -20.15 28.97
N PRO A 12 4.28 -19.03 28.37
CA PRO A 12 5.02 -18.02 29.11
C PRO A 12 4.19 -17.29 30.16
N PHE A 13 2.98 -16.82 29.82
CA PHE A 13 2.25 -15.89 30.68
C PHE A 13 1.28 -16.58 31.64
N VAL A 14 0.70 -17.73 31.27
CA VAL A 14 -0.23 -18.45 32.14
C VAL A 14 0.53 -19.49 32.97
N ARG A 15 1.30 -20.38 32.34
CA ARG A 15 1.97 -21.50 33.02
C ARG A 15 3.22 -21.06 33.78
N ARG A 16 4.11 -20.31 33.12
CA ARG A 16 5.34 -19.79 33.72
C ARG A 16 5.15 -18.46 34.45
N ARG A 17 3.95 -17.85 34.34
CA ARG A 17 3.57 -16.61 35.02
C ARG A 17 4.59 -15.49 34.84
N ILE A 18 5.18 -15.40 33.64
CA ILE A 18 6.09 -14.33 33.28
C ILE A 18 5.38 -12.99 33.51
N ARG A 19 6.06 -12.08 34.21
CA ARG A 19 5.56 -10.74 34.57
C ARG A 19 4.37 -10.71 35.53
N ASN A 20 4.09 -11.79 36.26
CA ASN A 20 3.06 -11.74 37.31
C ASN A 20 3.35 -10.59 38.30
N GLY A 21 2.32 -9.80 38.63
CA GLY A 21 2.45 -8.60 39.47
C GLY A 21 3.17 -7.40 38.82
N SER A 22 3.52 -7.48 37.52
CA SER A 22 4.14 -6.38 36.78
C SER A 22 3.10 -5.55 36.01
N LYS A 23 3.52 -4.38 35.51
CA LYS A 23 2.70 -3.56 34.60
C LYS A 23 2.35 -4.32 33.31
N ALA A 24 1.14 -4.05 32.83
CA ALA A 24 0.61 -4.62 31.60
C ALA A 24 1.49 -4.32 30.38
N TRP A 25 1.62 -5.31 29.50
CA TRP A 25 2.12 -5.12 28.15
C TRP A 25 0.97 -4.92 27.19
N VAL A 26 1.16 -4.00 26.25
CA VAL A 26 0.24 -3.77 25.14
C VAL A 26 0.76 -4.56 23.94
N ILE A 27 -0.10 -5.37 23.36
CA ILE A 27 0.13 -6.11 22.11
C ILE A 27 -0.77 -5.50 21.05
N THR A 28 -0.17 -4.94 19.99
CA THR A 28 -0.90 -4.33 18.87
C THR A 28 -0.89 -5.28 17.67
N LEU A 29 -2.07 -5.60 17.15
CA LEU A 29 -2.27 -6.27 15.88
C LEU A 29 -2.79 -5.25 14.88
N ASP A 30 -1.89 -4.77 14.03
CA ASP A 30 -2.21 -3.76 13.01
C ASP A 30 -2.54 -4.45 11.68
N GLY A 31 -3.71 -4.14 11.11
CA GLY A 31 -4.17 -4.68 9.84
C GLY A 31 -4.56 -6.17 9.88
N LEU A 32 -5.40 -6.59 10.84
CA LEU A 32 -5.86 -7.99 10.92
C LEU A 32 -6.53 -8.44 9.60
N ASP A 33 -7.27 -7.56 8.95
CA ASP A 33 -7.94 -7.82 7.66
C ASP A 33 -6.96 -8.07 6.50
N GLU A 34 -5.68 -7.70 6.64
CA GLU A 34 -4.63 -8.00 5.67
C GLU A 34 -4.05 -9.42 5.81
N CYS A 35 -4.49 -10.19 6.82
CA CYS A 35 -4.10 -11.60 6.96
C CYS A 35 -4.68 -12.42 5.80
N GLY A 36 -3.83 -12.72 4.82
CA GLY A 36 -4.21 -13.44 3.60
C GLY A 36 -4.37 -14.95 3.78
N GLU A 37 -4.86 -15.59 2.72
CA GLU A 37 -5.05 -17.04 2.64
C GLU A 37 -3.75 -17.81 2.91
N ASP A 38 -3.88 -18.93 3.62
CA ASP A 38 -2.79 -19.88 3.74
C ASP A 38 -2.82 -20.86 2.57
N GLN A 39 -2.00 -20.58 1.57
CA GLN A 39 -1.84 -21.40 0.37
C GLN A 39 -1.42 -22.85 0.66
N GLN A 40 -0.79 -23.14 1.80
CA GLN A 40 -0.37 -24.50 2.16
C GLN A 40 -1.53 -25.28 2.78
N THR A 41 -2.28 -24.65 3.69
CA THR A 41 -3.39 -25.29 4.39
C THR A 41 -4.74 -25.11 3.68
N LYS A 42 -4.77 -24.34 2.59
CA LYS A 42 -5.97 -23.93 1.83
C LYS A 42 -7.04 -23.26 2.69
N ARG A 43 -6.63 -22.65 3.79
CA ARG A 43 -7.54 -21.93 4.68
C ARG A 43 -7.83 -20.55 4.11
N HIS A 44 -9.10 -20.18 4.10
CA HIS A 44 -9.55 -18.85 3.70
C HIS A 44 -9.08 -17.79 4.71
N SER A 45 -8.78 -16.60 4.22
CA SER A 45 -8.38 -15.44 5.04
C SER A 45 -9.39 -15.16 6.15
N ASP A 46 -10.68 -15.24 5.84
CA ASP A 46 -11.75 -14.90 6.77
C ASP A 46 -11.72 -15.83 7.98
N ASP A 47 -11.57 -17.14 7.77
CA ASP A 47 -11.47 -18.12 8.86
C ASP A 47 -10.21 -17.93 9.70
N ILE A 48 -9.09 -17.56 9.07
CA ILE A 48 -7.83 -17.27 9.76
C ILE A 48 -8.01 -16.06 10.68
N GLN A 49 -8.62 -15.00 10.16
CA GLN A 49 -8.84 -13.76 10.90
C GLN A 49 -9.80 -13.97 12.08
N ARG A 50 -10.89 -14.73 11.86
CA ARG A 50 -11.83 -15.12 12.91
C ARG A 50 -11.16 -15.96 14.01
N ASP A 51 -10.39 -16.97 13.64
CA ASP A 51 -9.64 -17.81 14.60
C ASP A 51 -8.71 -16.97 15.49
N ILE A 52 -8.06 -15.95 14.92
CA ILE A 52 -7.15 -15.07 15.68
C ILE A 52 -7.95 -14.30 16.75
N VAL A 53 -9.10 -13.72 16.39
CA VAL A 53 -9.96 -13.01 17.33
C VAL A 53 -10.45 -13.95 18.43
N GLU A 54 -10.93 -15.14 18.07
CA GLU A 54 -11.42 -16.14 19.03
C GLU A 54 -10.33 -16.62 19.99
N LEU A 55 -9.11 -16.83 19.50
CA LEU A 55 -7.98 -17.23 20.34
C LEU A 55 -7.60 -16.14 21.35
N ILE A 56 -7.59 -14.88 20.91
CA ILE A 56 -7.28 -13.74 21.78
C ILE A 56 -8.39 -13.53 22.81
N ASN A 57 -9.64 -13.55 22.37
CA ASN A 57 -10.80 -13.41 23.25
C ASN A 57 -10.82 -14.52 24.31
N GLY A 58 -10.68 -15.78 23.89
CA GLY A 58 -10.63 -16.93 24.80
C GLY A 58 -9.48 -16.83 25.80
N PHE A 59 -8.31 -16.36 25.37
CA PHE A 59 -7.17 -16.12 26.24
C PHE A 59 -7.44 -15.02 27.26
N ALA A 60 -7.95 -13.87 26.83
CA ALA A 60 -8.23 -12.73 27.70
C ALA A 60 -9.30 -13.07 28.73
N ALA A 61 -10.41 -13.69 28.30
CA ALA A 61 -11.52 -14.06 29.17
C ALA A 61 -11.14 -15.10 30.24
N GLN A 62 -10.27 -16.07 29.89
CA GLN A 62 -9.89 -17.15 30.81
C GLN A 62 -8.72 -16.77 31.75
N ASN A 63 -7.97 -15.71 31.44
CA ASN A 63 -6.71 -15.41 32.12
C ASN A 63 -6.62 -13.95 32.57
N LEU A 64 -7.64 -13.45 33.28
CA LEU A 64 -7.76 -12.05 33.72
C LEU A 64 -6.57 -11.52 34.54
N SER A 65 -5.82 -12.39 35.21
CA SER A 65 -4.62 -12.00 35.98
C SER A 65 -3.38 -11.80 35.12
N VAL A 66 -3.41 -12.18 33.85
CA VAL A 66 -2.29 -12.02 32.93
C VAL A 66 -2.18 -10.56 32.49
N PRO A 67 -1.02 -9.91 32.65
CA PRO A 67 -0.86 -8.48 32.39
C PRO A 67 -0.65 -8.20 30.89
N LEU A 68 -1.60 -8.62 30.05
CA LEU A 68 -1.59 -8.37 28.60
C LEU A 68 -2.86 -7.63 28.17
N VAL A 69 -2.70 -6.56 27.41
CA VAL A 69 -3.77 -5.77 26.79
C VAL A 69 -3.61 -5.88 25.28
N TRP A 70 -4.69 -6.21 24.58
CA TRP A 70 -4.69 -6.37 23.14
C TRP A 70 -5.35 -5.16 22.49
N ILE A 71 -4.70 -4.62 21.46
CA ILE A 71 -5.29 -3.63 20.55
C ILE A 71 -5.29 -4.26 19.17
N ILE A 72 -6.48 -4.41 18.58
CA ILE A 72 -6.66 -4.96 17.24
C ILE A 72 -7.16 -3.81 16.36
N ALA A 73 -6.40 -3.49 15.32
CA ALA A 73 -6.80 -2.56 14.29
C ALA A 73 -7.12 -3.35 13.01
N SER A 74 -8.30 -3.10 12.45
CA SER A 74 -8.74 -3.72 11.21
C SER A 74 -9.76 -2.87 10.48
N ARG A 75 -9.91 -3.08 9.19
CA ARG A 75 -11.09 -2.61 8.46
C ARG A 75 -12.36 -3.30 8.95
N PRO A 76 -13.53 -2.65 8.81
CA PRO A 76 -14.80 -3.15 9.31
C PRO A 76 -15.41 -4.20 8.34
N GLU A 77 -14.64 -5.23 7.99
CA GLU A 77 -15.04 -6.31 7.08
C GLU A 77 -16.18 -7.14 7.68
N ALA A 78 -17.09 -7.63 6.83
CA ALA A 78 -18.35 -8.23 7.29
C ALA A 78 -18.15 -9.45 8.22
N HIS A 79 -17.16 -10.30 7.93
CA HIS A 79 -16.87 -11.48 8.75
C HIS A 79 -16.22 -11.13 10.09
N LEU A 80 -15.46 -10.04 10.17
CA LEU A 80 -14.88 -9.52 11.41
C LEU A 80 -15.95 -8.87 12.28
N LYS A 81 -16.82 -8.02 11.69
CA LYS A 81 -18.00 -7.47 12.39
C LYS A 81 -18.84 -8.58 13.01
N ALA A 82 -19.08 -9.65 12.24
CA ALA A 82 -19.85 -10.79 12.70
C ALA A 82 -19.20 -11.53 13.89
N VAL A 83 -17.88 -11.49 14.07
CA VAL A 83 -17.20 -12.09 15.22
C VAL A 83 -17.20 -11.15 16.43
N PHE A 84 -16.91 -9.87 16.23
CA PHE A 84 -16.89 -8.90 17.34
C PHE A 84 -18.27 -8.64 17.96
N THR A 85 -19.36 -8.92 17.22
CA THR A 85 -20.75 -8.83 17.70
C THR A 85 -21.27 -10.11 18.35
N GLN A 86 -20.47 -11.18 18.45
CA GLN A 86 -20.85 -12.37 19.20
C GLN A 86 -20.79 -12.06 20.70
N GLY A 87 -21.82 -12.42 21.48
CA GLY A 87 -21.93 -12.00 22.89
C GLY A 87 -20.71 -12.31 23.75
N ASN A 88 -20.09 -13.48 23.56
CA ASN A 88 -18.88 -13.87 24.28
C ASN A 88 -17.62 -13.02 23.95
N VAL A 89 -17.61 -12.34 22.80
CA VAL A 89 -16.54 -11.42 22.39
C VAL A 89 -16.94 -9.98 22.76
N GLN A 90 -18.16 -9.59 22.42
CA GLN A 90 -18.68 -8.23 22.63
C GLN A 90 -18.59 -7.78 24.09
N ASP A 91 -18.83 -8.69 25.04
CA ASP A 91 -18.77 -8.40 26.47
C ASP A 91 -17.33 -8.16 27.00
N ASN A 92 -16.31 -8.51 26.21
CA ASN A 92 -14.89 -8.48 26.60
C ASN A 92 -14.04 -7.46 25.83
N ILE A 93 -14.65 -6.66 24.96
CA ILE A 93 -13.94 -5.69 24.11
C ILE A 93 -14.37 -4.26 24.38
N PHE A 94 -13.48 -3.34 24.04
CA PHE A 94 -13.80 -1.92 23.87
C PHE A 94 -13.56 -1.57 22.40
N GLU A 95 -14.65 -1.32 21.67
CA GLU A 95 -14.59 -1.00 20.24
C GLU A 95 -14.54 0.52 20.04
N VAL A 96 -13.63 0.97 19.17
CA VAL A 96 -13.52 2.37 18.75
C VAL A 96 -13.54 2.41 17.24
N GLU A 97 -14.54 3.07 16.68
CA GLU A 97 -14.55 3.38 15.25
C GLU A 97 -13.66 4.61 15.00
N VAL A 98 -12.79 4.50 13.99
CA VAL A 98 -11.91 5.60 13.56
C VAL A 98 -12.30 5.96 12.12
N PRO A 99 -13.32 6.84 11.93
CA PRO A 99 -13.75 7.22 10.61
C PRO A 99 -12.68 8.06 9.92
N VAL A 100 -12.44 7.77 8.64
CA VAL A 100 -11.42 8.43 7.82
C VAL A 100 -11.76 9.91 7.59
N ASP A 101 -13.04 10.25 7.58
CA ASP A 101 -13.59 11.59 7.33
C ASP A 101 -14.00 12.32 8.62
N SER A 102 -13.49 11.90 9.78
CA SER A 102 -13.72 12.62 11.03
C SER A 102 -13.19 14.06 10.96
N PRO A 103 -13.77 14.99 11.75
CA PRO A 103 -13.24 16.35 11.87
C PRO A 103 -11.75 16.35 12.27
N GLU A 104 -11.35 15.46 13.17
CA GLU A 104 -9.96 15.30 13.62
C GLU A 104 -9.04 14.80 12.49
N ALA A 105 -9.48 13.79 11.73
CA ALA A 105 -8.72 13.28 10.60
C ALA A 105 -8.56 14.33 9.49
N CYS A 106 -9.62 15.10 9.22
CA CYS A 106 -9.56 16.23 8.28
C CYS A 106 -8.56 17.29 8.75
N GLN A 107 -8.59 17.68 10.02
CA GLN A 107 -7.64 18.64 10.59
C GLN A 107 -6.19 18.13 10.54
N ASP A 108 -5.97 16.84 10.80
CA ASP A 108 -4.63 16.27 10.76
C ASP A 108 -4.08 16.17 9.34
N VAL A 109 -4.92 15.87 8.35
CA VAL A 109 -4.55 15.96 6.93
C VAL A 109 -4.24 17.40 6.52
N GLU A 110 -5.03 18.39 6.97
CA GLU A 110 -4.76 19.80 6.70
C GLU A 110 -3.41 20.24 7.27
N LYS A 111 -3.09 19.86 8.52
CA LYS A 111 -1.78 20.13 9.13
C LYS A 111 -0.65 19.48 8.33
N TYR A 112 -0.83 18.23 7.89
CA TYR A 112 0.13 17.54 7.05
C TYR A 112 0.36 18.25 5.71
N LEU A 113 -0.73 18.63 5.02
CA LEU A 113 -0.65 19.36 3.75
C LEU A 113 0.06 20.71 3.93
N ASP A 114 -0.27 21.47 4.97
CA ASP A 114 0.35 22.77 5.23
C ASP A 114 1.87 22.62 5.46
N ALA A 115 2.28 21.66 6.27
CA ALA A 115 3.69 21.35 6.51
C ALA A 115 4.42 20.93 5.22
N GLU A 116 3.82 20.07 4.40
CA GLU A 116 4.42 19.59 3.16
C GLU A 116 4.49 20.67 2.08
N PHE A 117 3.48 21.52 1.94
CA PHE A 117 3.54 22.66 1.01
C PHE A 117 4.61 23.68 1.40
N LYS A 118 4.80 23.93 2.71
CA LYS A 118 5.92 24.74 3.21
C LYS A 118 7.26 24.11 2.83
N ARG A 119 7.42 22.80 3.07
CA ARG A 119 8.63 22.04 2.70
C ARG A 119 8.92 22.12 1.20
N ILE A 120 7.91 21.97 0.34
CA ILE A 120 8.07 22.07 -1.12
C ILE A 120 8.50 23.48 -1.50
N ARG A 121 7.87 24.52 -0.96
CA ARG A 121 8.25 25.91 -1.25
C ARG A 121 9.71 26.19 -0.92
N GLU A 122 10.17 25.74 0.24
CA GLU A 122 11.57 25.88 0.66
C GLU A 122 12.55 25.11 -0.24
N ARG A 123 12.11 23.97 -0.79
CA ARG A 123 12.92 23.13 -1.69
C ARG A 123 13.06 23.70 -3.10
N TYR A 124 12.08 24.47 -3.58
CA TYR A 124 12.06 25.02 -4.95
C TYR A 124 11.94 26.56 -4.98
N PRO A 125 12.90 27.30 -4.39
CA PRO A 125 12.84 28.75 -4.32
C PRO A 125 12.84 29.43 -5.70
N ASP A 126 13.47 28.81 -6.70
CA ASP A 126 13.54 29.33 -8.07
C ASP A 126 12.21 29.18 -8.83
N HIS A 127 11.34 28.25 -8.41
CA HIS A 127 10.04 28.02 -9.05
C HIS A 127 8.88 28.67 -8.29
N ILE A 128 9.03 28.86 -6.98
CA ILE A 128 7.97 29.34 -6.09
C ILE A 128 8.46 30.60 -5.38
N SER A 129 8.22 31.75 -6.00
CA SER A 129 8.54 33.07 -5.45
C SER A 129 7.45 33.60 -4.52
N GLU A 130 6.21 33.13 -4.66
CA GLU A 130 5.07 33.58 -3.87
C GLU A 130 4.99 32.85 -2.53
N SER A 131 5.00 33.62 -1.43
CA SER A 131 4.77 33.07 -0.08
C SER A 131 3.38 32.45 0.06
N SER A 132 2.42 32.90 -0.76
CA SER A 132 1.04 32.41 -0.82
C SER A 132 0.84 31.17 -1.69
N TRP A 133 1.89 30.49 -2.15
CA TRP A 133 1.77 29.24 -2.89
C TRP A 133 1.72 28.02 -1.95
N PRO A 134 0.79 27.06 -2.15
CA PRO A 134 -0.37 27.17 -3.04
C PRO A 134 -1.37 28.20 -2.51
N THR A 135 -2.17 28.80 -3.40
CA THR A 135 -3.20 29.77 -2.96
C THR A 135 -4.15 29.11 -1.97
N ARG A 136 -4.72 29.90 -1.05
CA ARG A 136 -5.69 29.40 -0.06
C ARG A 136 -6.82 28.58 -0.68
N SER A 137 -7.37 29.02 -1.81
CA SER A 137 -8.42 28.28 -2.52
C SER A 137 -7.94 26.94 -3.10
N GLN A 138 -6.70 26.86 -3.59
CA GLN A 138 -6.12 25.59 -4.06
C GLN A 138 -5.89 24.64 -2.89
N PHE A 139 -5.37 25.14 -1.78
CA PHE A 139 -5.19 24.38 -0.54
C PHE A 139 -6.52 23.80 -0.05
N GLU A 140 -7.55 24.64 0.12
CA GLU A 140 -8.87 24.24 0.59
C GLU A 140 -9.50 23.17 -0.31
N LYS A 141 -9.34 23.27 -1.63
CA LYS A 141 -9.81 22.24 -2.58
C LYS A 141 -9.08 20.91 -2.42
N ILE A 142 -7.77 20.93 -2.16
CA ILE A 142 -6.98 19.71 -1.93
C ILE A 142 -7.36 19.08 -0.60
N ALA A 143 -7.50 19.88 0.46
CA ALA A 143 -7.96 19.42 1.77
C ALA A 143 -9.36 18.79 1.68
N GLN A 144 -10.30 19.48 1.03
CA GLN A 144 -11.66 18.98 0.81
C GLN A 144 -11.67 17.67 0.01
N ALA A 145 -10.87 17.58 -1.07
CA ALA A 145 -10.78 16.36 -1.88
C ALA A 145 -10.11 15.20 -1.14
N SER A 146 -9.25 15.50 -0.17
CA SER A 146 -8.61 14.49 0.68
C SER A 146 -9.59 13.91 1.69
N SER A 147 -10.53 14.69 2.22
CA SER A 147 -11.57 14.23 3.16
C SER A 147 -11.02 13.37 4.31
N GLY A 148 -9.88 13.79 4.89
CA GLY A 148 -9.17 13.08 5.97
C GLY A 148 -8.34 11.86 5.54
N LEU A 149 -8.32 11.52 4.25
CA LEU A 149 -7.54 10.40 3.71
C LEU A 149 -6.07 10.75 3.46
N PHE A 150 -5.20 10.45 4.42
CA PHE A 150 -3.75 10.65 4.33
C PHE A 150 -3.11 10.05 3.08
N ALA A 151 -3.55 8.87 2.63
CA ALA A 151 -3.04 8.24 1.42
C ALA A 151 -3.26 9.12 0.18
N PHE A 152 -4.39 9.83 0.09
CA PHE A 152 -4.69 10.74 -1.01
C PHE A 152 -3.78 11.97 -0.94
N ALA A 153 -3.70 12.62 0.22
CA ALA A 153 -2.84 13.77 0.45
C ALA A 153 -1.37 13.44 0.13
N ALA A 154 -0.86 12.30 0.59
CA ALA A 154 0.52 11.88 0.37
C ALA A 154 0.82 11.60 -1.11
N VAL A 155 -0.12 11.02 -1.88
CA VAL A 155 0.06 10.83 -3.32
C VAL A 155 0.12 12.17 -4.04
N ILE A 156 -0.75 13.13 -3.68
CA ILE A 156 -0.70 14.49 -4.24
C ILE A 156 0.63 15.17 -3.94
N ILE A 157 1.06 15.16 -2.68
CA ILE A 157 2.33 15.80 -2.28
C ILE A 157 3.50 15.19 -3.04
N ARG A 158 3.59 13.86 -3.16
CA ARG A 158 4.66 13.21 -3.92
C ARG A 158 4.60 13.54 -5.41
N PHE A 159 3.41 13.61 -5.99
CA PHE A 159 3.22 13.98 -7.39
C PHE A 159 3.61 15.42 -7.70
N ILE A 160 3.39 16.34 -6.76
CA ILE A 160 3.81 17.73 -6.87
C ILE A 160 5.33 17.84 -6.68
N ASP A 161 5.89 17.13 -5.70
CA ASP A 161 7.33 17.07 -5.42
C ASP A 161 8.05 16.03 -6.29
N ASP A 162 7.75 16.04 -7.60
CA ASP A 162 8.33 15.14 -8.58
C ASP A 162 9.84 15.45 -8.77
N PRO A 163 10.74 14.51 -8.43
CA PRO A 163 12.18 14.74 -8.49
C PRO A 163 12.74 14.80 -9.92
N VAL A 164 11.99 14.30 -10.92
CA VAL A 164 12.40 14.28 -12.33
C VAL A 164 11.89 15.54 -13.03
N VAL A 165 10.61 15.86 -12.87
CA VAL A 165 10.01 17.05 -13.50
C VAL A 165 10.46 18.34 -12.82
N ARG A 166 10.66 18.31 -11.49
CA ARG A 166 11.14 19.43 -10.65
C ARG A 166 10.39 20.75 -10.85
N ASN A 167 9.12 20.69 -11.22
CA ASN A 167 8.27 21.86 -11.43
C ASN A 167 6.97 21.73 -10.63
N PRO A 168 6.99 22.04 -9.32
CA PRO A 168 5.83 21.88 -8.46
C PRO A 168 4.65 22.78 -8.85
N VAL A 169 4.91 23.95 -9.46
CA VAL A 169 3.87 24.87 -9.92
C VAL A 169 3.04 24.25 -11.04
N GLU A 170 3.69 23.68 -12.05
CA GLU A 170 2.99 22.99 -13.14
C GLU A 170 2.31 21.70 -12.66
N GLN A 171 2.95 20.92 -11.79
CA GLN A 171 2.33 19.71 -11.23
C GLN A 171 1.08 20.04 -10.39
N LEU A 172 1.10 21.15 -9.63
CA LEU A 172 -0.08 21.62 -8.90
C LEU A 172 -1.22 21.96 -9.85
N LYS A 173 -0.96 22.60 -11.01
CA LYS A 173 -2.02 22.87 -12.00
C LYS A 173 -2.71 21.59 -12.47
N TRP A 174 -1.93 20.53 -12.71
CA TRP A 174 -2.48 19.22 -13.06
C TRP A 174 -3.34 18.62 -11.94
N VAL A 175 -2.86 18.67 -10.70
CA VAL A 175 -3.63 18.23 -9.52
C VAL A 175 -4.94 18.99 -9.43
N MET A 176 -4.94 20.31 -9.63
CA MET A 176 -6.16 21.12 -9.58
C MET A 176 -7.16 20.74 -10.67
N GLN A 177 -6.70 20.45 -11.89
CA GLN A 177 -7.57 19.97 -12.97
C GLN A 177 -8.15 18.60 -12.65
N ALA A 178 -7.34 17.69 -12.10
CA ALA A 178 -7.77 16.37 -11.66
C ALA A 178 -8.87 16.48 -10.59
N ILE A 179 -8.59 17.16 -9.48
CA ILE A 179 -9.54 17.37 -8.37
C ILE A 179 -10.83 18.02 -8.85
N THR A 180 -10.75 19.01 -9.74
CA THR A 180 -11.96 19.65 -10.28
C THR A 180 -12.84 18.66 -11.04
N LYS A 181 -12.25 17.69 -11.77
CA LYS A 181 -13.00 16.61 -12.40
C LYS A 181 -13.56 15.63 -11.36
N LEU A 182 -12.80 15.31 -10.31
CA LEU A 182 -13.24 14.44 -9.21
C LEU A 182 -14.47 14.97 -8.50
N LEU A 183 -14.42 16.23 -8.06
CA LEU A 183 -15.50 16.86 -7.30
C LEU A 183 -16.80 17.00 -8.11
N ARG A 184 -16.73 17.00 -9.44
CA ARG A 184 -17.91 17.00 -10.33
C ARG A 184 -18.56 15.62 -10.50
N SER A 185 -17.79 14.54 -10.31
CA SER A 185 -18.29 13.18 -10.44
C SER A 185 -19.03 12.76 -9.16
N ARG A 186 -20.32 12.44 -9.22
CA ARG A 186 -21.11 11.99 -8.04
C ARG A 186 -20.68 10.63 -7.45
N ASN A 187 -19.65 9.99 -8.01
CA ASN A 187 -19.22 8.66 -7.59
C ASN A 187 -18.49 8.63 -6.23
N HIS A 188 -18.07 9.78 -5.69
CA HIS A 188 -17.41 9.86 -4.38
C HIS A 188 -18.31 9.47 -3.20
N LEU A 189 -19.62 9.44 -3.37
CA LEU A 189 -20.59 9.10 -2.32
C LEU A 189 -20.76 7.59 -2.06
N LYS A 190 -20.22 6.71 -2.92
CA LYS A 190 -20.46 5.25 -2.85
C LYS A 190 -19.23 4.41 -2.51
N ASN A 191 -18.03 4.92 -2.75
CA ASN A 191 -16.77 4.22 -2.50
C ASN A 191 -15.82 5.19 -1.78
N PRO A 192 -15.39 4.89 -0.53
CA PRO A 192 -14.48 5.75 0.22
C PRO A 192 -13.11 5.91 -0.46
N LEU A 193 -12.75 5.01 -1.39
CA LEU A 193 -11.55 5.06 -2.20
C LEU A 193 -11.77 5.71 -3.58
N ALA A 194 -12.98 6.16 -3.93
CA ALA A 194 -13.26 6.70 -5.27
C ALA A 194 -12.37 7.90 -5.63
N ALA A 195 -12.07 8.76 -4.65
CA ALA A 195 -11.16 9.88 -4.84
C ALA A 195 -9.73 9.39 -5.15
N LEU A 196 -9.24 8.38 -4.42
CA LEU A 196 -7.96 7.73 -4.69
C LEU A 196 -7.91 7.03 -6.05
N ASP A 197 -8.94 6.26 -6.39
CA ASP A 197 -9.03 5.51 -7.65
C ASP A 197 -8.94 6.43 -8.85
N ALA A 198 -9.64 7.55 -8.78
CA ALA A 198 -9.65 8.51 -9.85
C ALA A 198 -8.35 9.35 -9.89
N LEU A 199 -7.68 9.58 -8.74
CA LEU A 199 -6.32 10.12 -8.71
C LEU A 199 -5.32 9.15 -9.36
N TYR A 200 -5.39 7.85 -9.05
CA TYR A 200 -4.56 6.83 -9.70
C TYR A 200 -4.80 6.76 -11.19
N THR A 201 -6.06 6.81 -11.62
CA THR A 201 -6.44 6.86 -13.03
C THR A 201 -5.80 8.05 -13.74
N VAL A 202 -5.82 9.24 -13.11
CA VAL A 202 -5.16 10.43 -13.67
C VAL A 202 -3.66 10.21 -13.81
N ILE A 203 -2.99 9.70 -12.77
CA ILE A 203 -1.54 9.42 -12.81
C ILE A 203 -1.21 8.45 -13.95
N LEU A 204 -1.96 7.36 -14.05
CA LEU A 204 -1.74 6.32 -15.06
C LEU A 204 -2.05 6.80 -16.49
N SER A 205 -3.06 7.65 -16.66
CA SER A 205 -3.41 8.22 -17.98
C SER A 205 -2.36 9.14 -18.57
N ARG A 206 -1.40 9.59 -17.78
CA ARG A 206 -0.27 10.42 -18.24
C ARG A 206 0.89 9.59 -18.79
N ILE A 207 0.85 8.28 -18.62
CA ILE A 207 1.95 7.39 -19.03
C ILE A 207 1.76 7.04 -20.50
N PRO A 208 2.78 7.25 -21.37
CA PRO A 208 2.74 6.75 -22.74
C PRO A 208 2.47 5.26 -22.77
N ALA A 209 1.69 4.77 -23.75
CA ALA A 209 1.26 3.37 -23.80
C ALA A 209 2.43 2.37 -23.70
N ASP A 210 3.51 2.59 -24.46
CA ASP A 210 4.69 1.73 -24.44
C ASP A 210 5.38 1.72 -23.06
N SER A 211 5.48 2.90 -22.42
CA SER A 211 6.03 3.03 -21.07
C SER A 211 5.13 2.37 -20.02
N TYR A 212 3.80 2.44 -20.19
CA TYR A 212 2.86 1.80 -19.30
C TYR A 212 2.98 0.28 -19.39
N GLU A 213 3.09 -0.30 -20.59
CA GLU A 213 3.28 -1.74 -20.75
C GLU A 213 4.55 -2.25 -20.06
N VAL A 214 5.65 -1.51 -20.16
CA VAL A 214 6.89 -1.82 -19.44
C VAL A 214 6.69 -1.76 -17.92
N ALA A 215 6.06 -0.70 -17.41
CA ALA A 215 5.73 -0.60 -16.00
C ALA A 215 4.80 -1.73 -15.54
N ARG A 216 3.81 -2.09 -16.38
CA ARG A 216 2.83 -3.17 -16.13
C ARG A 216 3.52 -4.51 -15.99
N GLN A 217 4.45 -4.85 -16.88
CA GLN A 217 5.27 -6.06 -16.82
C GLN A 217 6.10 -6.10 -15.53
N ILE A 218 6.83 -5.01 -15.22
CA ILE A 218 7.70 -4.95 -14.04
C ILE A 218 6.88 -5.08 -12.74
N LEU A 219 5.77 -4.35 -12.63
CA LEU A 219 4.89 -4.40 -11.46
C LEU A 219 4.18 -5.75 -11.34
N GLY A 220 3.68 -6.31 -12.45
CA GLY A 220 3.03 -7.62 -12.48
C GLY A 220 3.97 -8.73 -12.01
N ALA A 221 5.20 -8.77 -12.54
CA ALA A 221 6.23 -9.69 -12.09
C ALA A 221 6.59 -9.48 -10.61
N SER A 222 6.72 -8.23 -10.18
CA SER A 222 7.01 -7.92 -8.77
C SER A 222 5.90 -8.43 -7.85
N MET A 223 4.64 -8.18 -8.18
CA MET A 223 3.48 -8.65 -7.42
C MET A 223 3.38 -10.19 -7.40
N TYR A 224 3.69 -10.85 -8.52
CA TYR A 224 3.70 -12.30 -8.61
C TYR A 224 4.76 -12.93 -7.72
N LEU A 225 6.00 -12.45 -7.81
CA LEU A 225 7.12 -12.93 -7.01
C LEU A 225 6.89 -12.68 -5.50
N ASP A 226 6.24 -11.57 -5.14
CA ASP A 226 5.82 -11.31 -3.75
C ASP A 226 4.80 -12.34 -3.25
N ARG A 227 3.80 -12.66 -4.07
CA ARG A 227 2.81 -13.71 -3.73
C ARG A 227 3.48 -15.08 -3.57
N LYS A 228 4.54 -15.36 -4.34
CA LYS A 228 5.35 -16.58 -4.22
C LYS A 228 6.40 -16.52 -3.09
N LYS A 229 6.38 -15.47 -2.26
CA LYS A 229 7.31 -15.25 -1.13
C LYS A 229 8.80 -15.27 -1.56
N VAL A 230 9.08 -14.88 -2.80
CA VAL A 230 10.46 -14.79 -3.29
C VAL A 230 11.13 -13.56 -2.69
N LEU A 231 12.32 -13.74 -2.12
CA LEU A 231 13.08 -12.64 -1.51
C LEU A 231 13.37 -11.54 -2.54
N ARG A 232 13.03 -10.29 -2.19
CA ARG A 232 13.26 -9.10 -3.03
C ARG A 232 14.74 -8.84 -3.34
N GLY A 233 15.65 -9.32 -2.50
CA GLY A 233 17.09 -9.25 -2.75
C GLY A 233 17.60 -10.29 -3.74
N GLY A 234 16.92 -11.43 -3.86
CA GLY A 234 17.29 -12.49 -4.80
C GLY A 234 16.77 -12.24 -6.21
N TRP A 235 15.52 -11.80 -6.34
CA TRP A 235 14.94 -11.32 -7.59
C TRP A 235 14.75 -9.83 -7.51
N ASN A 236 15.69 -9.08 -8.07
CA ASN A 236 15.73 -7.63 -8.08
C ASN A 236 15.22 -7.05 -9.42
N LEU A 237 15.18 -5.73 -9.56
CA LEU A 237 14.69 -5.09 -10.79
C LEU A 237 15.51 -5.50 -12.03
N ALA A 238 16.83 -5.63 -11.90
CA ALA A 238 17.70 -5.98 -13.02
C ALA A 238 17.39 -7.38 -13.58
N LEU A 239 17.10 -8.35 -12.72
CA LEU A 239 16.70 -9.69 -13.14
C LEU A 239 15.35 -9.72 -13.85
N ILE A 240 14.39 -8.92 -13.38
CA ILE A 240 13.11 -8.74 -14.08
C ILE A 240 13.35 -8.15 -15.48
N CYS A 241 14.14 -7.07 -15.56
CA CYS A 241 14.46 -6.44 -16.84
C CYS A 241 15.16 -7.41 -17.81
N ASN A 242 16.12 -8.19 -17.33
CA ASN A 242 16.81 -9.18 -18.15
C ASN A 242 15.86 -10.27 -18.67
N ALA A 243 14.94 -10.76 -17.83
CA ALA A 243 13.96 -11.76 -18.24
C ALA A 243 13.10 -11.23 -19.40
N TYR A 244 12.55 -10.03 -19.27
CA TYR A 244 11.69 -9.44 -20.30
C TYR A 244 12.46 -8.75 -21.42
N SER A 245 13.80 -8.79 -21.44
CA SER A 245 14.64 -8.04 -22.39
C SER A 245 14.34 -6.53 -22.41
N ILE A 246 14.02 -5.97 -21.24
CA ILE A 246 13.76 -4.54 -21.06
C ILE A 246 15.07 -3.81 -20.80
N GLU A 247 15.37 -2.81 -21.61
CA GLU A 247 16.54 -1.96 -21.39
C GLU A 247 16.43 -1.16 -20.09
N LYS A 248 17.58 -0.96 -19.42
CA LYS A 248 17.67 -0.20 -18.16
C LYS A 248 17.03 1.19 -18.26
N ALA A 249 17.34 1.94 -19.33
CA ALA A 249 16.84 3.29 -19.51
C ALA A 249 15.31 3.27 -19.63
N THR A 250 14.76 2.37 -20.45
CA THR A 250 13.32 2.18 -20.63
C THR A 250 12.61 1.84 -19.32
N ALA A 251 13.17 0.93 -18.51
CA ALA A 251 12.62 0.59 -17.20
C ALA A 251 12.60 1.79 -16.24
N ILE A 252 13.70 2.55 -16.17
CA ILE A 252 13.79 3.75 -15.33
C ILE A 252 12.75 4.78 -15.77
N THR A 253 12.64 5.04 -17.08
CA THR A 253 11.67 5.98 -17.63
C THR A 253 10.24 5.55 -17.30
N ALA A 254 9.87 4.29 -17.57
CA ALA A 254 8.55 3.76 -17.27
C ALA A 254 8.17 3.90 -15.78
N LEU A 255 9.09 3.55 -14.87
CA LEU A 255 8.84 3.61 -13.43
C LEU A 255 8.84 5.05 -12.88
N SER A 256 9.55 5.98 -13.54
CA SER A 256 9.61 7.39 -13.10
C SER A 256 8.25 8.10 -13.16
N TYR A 257 7.39 7.75 -14.13
CA TYR A 257 6.02 8.24 -14.19
C TYR A 257 5.16 7.85 -12.97
N LEU A 258 5.55 6.79 -12.25
CA LEU A 258 4.84 6.25 -11.10
C LEU A 258 5.44 6.70 -9.76
N HIS A 259 6.40 7.64 -9.74
CA HIS A 259 7.12 8.04 -8.52
C HIS A 259 6.21 8.43 -7.34
N SER A 260 5.00 8.91 -7.60
CA SER A 260 4.05 9.32 -6.57
C SER A 260 3.34 8.14 -5.87
N VAL A 261 3.35 6.97 -6.51
CA VAL A 261 2.59 5.77 -6.10
C VAL A 261 3.47 4.54 -5.89
N ILE A 262 4.71 4.53 -6.40
CA ILE A 262 5.71 3.48 -6.13
C ILE A 262 6.97 4.02 -5.47
N LYS A 263 7.52 3.24 -4.55
CA LYS A 263 8.87 3.36 -4.01
C LYS A 263 9.84 2.83 -5.05
N PHE A 264 10.53 3.73 -5.71
CA PHE A 264 11.58 3.45 -6.68
C PHE A 264 12.62 4.57 -6.59
N GLN A 265 13.90 4.20 -6.61
CA GLN A 265 15.02 5.15 -6.59
C GLN A 265 15.80 4.99 -7.90
N PRO A 266 15.57 5.88 -8.88
CA PRO A 266 16.25 5.85 -10.17
C PRO A 266 17.78 5.93 -10.07
N GLU A 267 18.28 6.68 -9.10
CA GLU A 267 19.71 7.04 -8.94
C GLU A 267 20.50 5.98 -8.15
N ALA A 268 19.81 5.09 -7.44
CA ALA A 268 20.48 4.02 -6.71
C ALA A 268 21.00 2.94 -7.69
N ARG A 269 22.07 2.23 -7.31
CA ARG A 269 22.78 1.29 -8.18
C ARG A 269 21.79 0.30 -8.82
N PHE A 270 21.85 0.16 -10.16
CA PHE A 270 21.00 -0.78 -10.89
C PHE A 270 21.23 -2.20 -10.32
N GLY A 271 20.15 -2.87 -9.89
CA GLY A 271 20.22 -4.02 -8.97
C GLY A 271 19.46 -3.82 -7.64
N ASN A 272 18.84 -2.65 -7.45
CA ASN A 272 17.91 -2.35 -6.35
C ASN A 272 16.76 -3.37 -6.22
N PRO A 273 16.18 -3.52 -5.00
CA PRO A 273 15.00 -4.35 -4.81
C PRO A 273 13.86 -3.94 -5.73
N ARG A 274 13.00 -4.91 -6.04
CA ARG A 274 11.80 -4.73 -6.87
C ARG A 274 10.96 -3.55 -6.37
N PRO A 275 10.37 -2.74 -7.27
CA PRO A 275 9.52 -1.62 -6.88
C PRO A 275 8.35 -2.09 -6.01
N THR A 276 7.95 -1.25 -5.07
CA THR A 276 6.81 -1.49 -4.17
C THR A 276 5.87 -0.31 -4.18
N CYS A 277 4.57 -0.54 -4.04
CA CYS A 277 3.62 0.55 -3.87
C CYS A 277 3.88 1.28 -2.53
N TYR A 278 3.64 2.59 -2.48
CA TYR A 278 3.68 3.32 -1.21
C TYR A 278 2.60 2.86 -0.24
N HIS A 279 1.44 2.49 -0.80
CA HIS A 279 0.25 2.09 -0.05
C HIS A 279 -0.44 0.92 -0.74
N THR A 280 -1.05 0.03 0.04
CA THR A 280 -1.75 -1.17 -0.44
C THR A 280 -2.90 -0.82 -1.39
N SER A 281 -3.61 0.28 -1.15
CA SER A 281 -4.73 0.73 -2.00
C SER A 281 -4.39 0.89 -3.49
N PHE A 282 -3.14 1.26 -3.83
CA PHE A 282 -2.72 1.36 -5.23
C PHE A 282 -2.52 -0.03 -5.87
N ARG A 283 -1.97 -0.97 -5.09
CA ARG A 283 -1.88 -2.37 -5.51
C ARG A 283 -3.27 -2.96 -5.70
N ASP A 284 -4.19 -2.71 -4.77
CA ASP A 284 -5.55 -3.21 -4.84
C ASP A 284 -6.30 -2.61 -6.04
N PHE A 285 -6.13 -1.31 -6.28
CA PHE A 285 -6.66 -0.64 -7.46
C PHE A 285 -6.20 -1.36 -8.74
N LEU A 286 -4.90 -1.58 -8.91
CA LEU A 286 -4.34 -2.24 -10.10
C LEU A 286 -4.80 -3.70 -10.27
N GLN A 287 -5.31 -4.36 -9.24
CA GLN A 287 -5.73 -5.76 -9.30
C GLN A 287 -7.25 -5.93 -9.40
N ASP A 288 -8.00 -4.83 -9.28
CA ASP A 288 -9.45 -4.80 -9.33
C ASP A 288 -9.92 -4.30 -10.70
N HIS A 289 -10.59 -5.16 -11.45
CA HIS A 289 -11.08 -4.86 -12.81
C HIS A 289 -12.14 -3.74 -12.85
N VAL A 290 -12.94 -3.59 -11.79
CA VAL A 290 -13.97 -2.56 -11.69
C VAL A 290 -13.33 -1.20 -11.41
N ARG A 291 -12.28 -1.18 -10.58
CA ARG A 291 -11.61 0.06 -10.16
C ARG A 291 -10.60 0.55 -11.20
N SER A 292 -9.75 -0.33 -11.72
CA SER A 292 -8.65 0.05 -12.63
C SER A 292 -9.04 0.15 -14.10
N CYS A 293 -10.17 -0.45 -14.51
CA CYS A 293 -10.62 -0.48 -15.89
C CYS A 293 -9.49 -0.91 -16.86
N GLY A 294 -9.00 0.02 -17.70
CA GLY A 294 -7.93 -0.24 -18.68
C GLY A 294 -6.52 -0.40 -18.09
N TYR A 295 -6.35 -0.25 -16.77
CA TYR A 295 -5.05 -0.34 -16.09
C TYR A 295 -4.88 -1.61 -15.24
N LEU A 296 -5.70 -2.63 -15.49
CA LEU A 296 -5.66 -3.89 -14.77
C LEU A 296 -4.32 -4.62 -14.94
N ILE A 297 -3.79 -5.09 -13.83
CA ILE A 297 -2.62 -5.97 -13.75
C ILE A 297 -3.07 -7.27 -13.09
N GLU A 298 -3.15 -8.34 -13.87
CA GLU A 298 -3.36 -9.69 -13.35
C GLU A 298 -2.01 -10.35 -13.09
N PRO A 299 -1.50 -10.39 -11.83
CA PRO A 299 -0.13 -10.84 -11.59
C PRO A 299 0.09 -12.31 -11.95
N ALA A 300 -0.97 -13.12 -11.92
CA ALA A 300 -0.91 -14.52 -12.34
C ALA A 300 -0.68 -14.66 -13.85
N VAL A 301 -1.23 -13.76 -14.66
CA VAL A 301 -1.04 -13.76 -16.11
C VAL A 301 0.30 -13.09 -16.44
N VAL A 302 0.42 -11.80 -16.09
CA VAL A 302 1.58 -10.96 -16.43
C VAL A 302 2.87 -11.46 -15.79
N GLY A 303 2.78 -11.93 -14.55
CA GLY A 303 3.94 -12.32 -13.76
C GLY A 303 4.33 -13.79 -13.88
N SER A 304 3.47 -14.69 -14.36
CA SER A 304 3.87 -16.10 -14.56
C SER A 304 4.81 -16.25 -15.76
N ASP A 305 4.64 -15.40 -16.79
CA ASP A 305 5.49 -15.36 -17.98
C ASP A 305 6.97 -15.13 -17.64
N ILE A 306 7.28 -14.50 -16.49
CA ILE A 306 8.66 -14.29 -16.07
C ILE A 306 9.44 -15.60 -15.97
N ILE A 307 8.78 -16.71 -15.62
CA ILE A 307 9.41 -18.02 -15.52
C ILE A 307 9.83 -18.51 -16.90
N CYS A 308 8.92 -18.42 -17.88
CA CYS A 308 9.18 -18.78 -19.27
C CYS A 308 10.33 -17.96 -19.84
N HIS A 309 10.30 -16.65 -19.60
CA HIS A 309 11.33 -15.72 -20.05
C HIS A 309 12.70 -15.98 -19.43
N VAL A 310 12.77 -16.32 -18.15
CA VAL A 310 14.06 -16.69 -17.51
C VAL A 310 14.62 -17.99 -18.05
N VAL A 311 13.78 -19.00 -18.31
CA VAL A 311 14.25 -20.25 -18.93
C VAL A 311 14.85 -19.97 -20.31
N SER A 312 14.21 -19.12 -21.12
CA SER A 312 14.75 -18.71 -22.42
C SER A 312 16.05 -17.91 -22.29
N TRP A 313 16.10 -16.95 -21.37
CA TRP A 313 17.30 -16.15 -21.11
C TRP A 313 18.50 -17.02 -20.70
N ILE A 314 18.28 -17.99 -19.81
CA ILE A 314 19.32 -18.94 -19.39
C ILE A 314 19.80 -19.79 -20.59
N LYS A 315 18.89 -20.31 -21.42
CA LYS A 315 19.24 -21.08 -22.62
C LYS A 315 20.08 -20.24 -23.60
N ASP A 316 19.73 -18.98 -23.79
CA ASP A 316 20.47 -18.06 -24.66
C ASP A 316 21.86 -17.74 -24.13
N MET A 317 22.01 -17.59 -22.80
CA MET A 317 23.33 -17.44 -22.17
C MET A 317 24.23 -18.63 -22.45
N TYR A 318 23.75 -19.85 -22.17
CA TYR A 318 24.53 -21.08 -22.43
C TYR A 318 24.86 -21.27 -23.92
N SER A 319 23.98 -20.83 -24.82
CA SER A 319 24.21 -20.90 -26.28
C SER A 319 25.22 -19.87 -26.78
N ARG A 320 25.44 -18.77 -26.06
CA ARG A 320 26.45 -17.75 -26.39
C ARG A 320 27.84 -18.14 -25.87
N GLU A 321 27.91 -18.83 -24.72
CA GLU A 321 29.17 -19.34 -24.17
C GLU A 321 29.73 -20.57 -24.91
N SER A 322 28.89 -21.24 -25.72
CA SER A 322 29.26 -22.43 -26.49
C SER A 322 29.58 -22.17 -27.97
N LYS A 323 29.63 -20.90 -28.39
CA LYS A 323 30.20 -20.52 -29.70
C LYS A 323 31.70 -20.20 -29.53
N PRO A 324 32.60 -20.94 -30.20
CA PRO A 324 34.06 -20.78 -30.06
C PRO A 324 34.58 -19.45 -30.62
#